data_AF-A0A6F9E0X5-F1
#
_entry.id   AF-A0A6F9E0X5-F1
#
_cell.length_a   1.000
_cell.length_b   1.000
_cell.length_c   1.000
_cell.angle_alpha   90.00
_cell.angle_beta   90.00
_cell.angle_gamma   90.00
#
_symmetry.space_group_name_H-M   'P 1'
#
loop_
_entity.id
_entity.type
_entity.pdbx_description
1 polymer ?
#
loop_
_entity_poly.entity_id
_entity_poly.type
_entity_poly.pdbx_seq_one_letter_code
_entity_poly.pdbx_strand_id
1 'polypeptide(L)' 'MVDVITYVLDANVFIEAARRYYAFDLAPAFWRALIEHAIQGRVLSIDRIGMA' A
#
# COMPACT_ATOMS: atom_id res chain seq x y z
N MET A 1 -14.19 9.59 -20.49
CA MET A 1 -13.31 9.53 -19.32
C MET A 1 -13.30 8.09 -18.85
N VAL A 2 -12.12 7.47 -18.78
CA VAL A 2 -11.99 6.11 -18.22
C VAL A 2 -11.80 6.30 -16.72
N ASP A 3 -12.63 5.67 -15.90
CA ASP A 3 -12.47 5.74 -14.45
C ASP A 3 -11.09 5.18 -14.06
N VAL A 4 -10.30 6.00 -13.37
CA VAL A 4 -9.01 5.55 -12.82
C VAL A 4 -9.32 4.77 -11.55
N ILE A 5 -9.13 3.45 -11.61
CA ILE A 5 -9.31 2.58 -10.46
C ILE A 5 -8.20 2.88 -9.44
N THR A 6 -8.61 3.22 -8.22
CA THR A 6 -7.72 3.38 -7.07
C THR A 6 -7.90 2.20 -6.14
N TYR A 7 -6.79 1.58 -5.76
CA TYR A 7 -6.81 0.47 -4.81
C TYR A 7 -6.61 0.97 -3.39
N VAL A 8 -7.41 0.50 -2.45
CA VAL A 8 -7.27 0.83 -1.03
C VAL A 8 -6.65 -0.36 -0.31
N LEU A 9 -5.51 -0.12 0.35
CA LEU A 9 -4.75 -1.11 1.10
C LEU A 9 -5.13 -1.04 2.57
N ASP A 10 -5.41 -2.19 3.17
CA ASP A 10 -5.53 -2.33 4.60
C ASP A 10 -4.18 -2.63 5.27
N ALA A 11 -4.17 -2.63 6.60
CA ALA A 11 -2.97 -2.90 7.38
C ALA A 11 -2.38 -4.31 7.12
N ASN A 12 -3.22 -5.30 6.79
CA ASN A 12 -2.78 -6.67 6.59
C ASN A 12 -1.86 -6.81 5.37
N VAL A 13 -2.08 -6.03 4.30
CA VAL A 13 -1.16 -5.98 3.14
C VAL A 13 0.27 -5.67 3.58
N PHE A 14 0.45 -4.67 4.45
CA PHE A 14 1.78 -4.28 4.93
C PHE A 14 2.35 -5.30 5.92
N ILE A 15 1.53 -5.85 6.82
CA ILE A 15 1.97 -6.83 7.82
C ILE A 15 2.45 -8.12 7.15
N GLU A 16 1.67 -8.66 6.22
CA GLU A 16 1.99 -9.91 5.52
C GLU A 16 3.17 -9.74 4.56
N ALA A 17 3.24 -8.60 3.85
CA ALA A 17 4.39 -8.26 3.03
C ALA A 17 5.67 -8.24 3.88
N ALA A 18 5.70 -7.47 4.98
CA ALA A 18 6.90 -7.35 5.82
C ALA A 18 7.32 -8.67 6.48
N ARG A 19 6.37 -9.53 6.83
CA ARG A 19 6.65 -10.78 7.57
C ARG A 19 6.98 -11.98 6.70
N ARG A 20 6.44 -12.07 5.47
CA ARG A 20 6.48 -13.32 4.68
C ARG A 20 7.15 -13.21 3.34
N TYR A 21 6.99 -12.10 2.63
CA TYR A 21 7.31 -12.03 1.20
C TYR A 21 8.31 -10.92 0.85
N TYR A 22 8.24 -9.81 1.57
CA TYR A 22 8.91 -8.55 1.23
C TYR A 22 9.49 -7.90 2.51
N ALA A 23 10.37 -8.60 3.21
CA ALA A 23 11.14 -7.98 4.29
C ALA A 23 11.86 -6.71 3.79
N PHE A 24 11.96 -5.67 4.62
CA PHE A 24 12.43 -4.34 4.19
C PHE A 24 13.86 -4.33 3.63
N ASP A 25 14.74 -5.12 4.22
CA ASP A 25 16.15 -5.28 3.85
C ASP A 25 16.34 -6.23 2.65
N LEU A 26 15.44 -7.20 2.47
CA LEU A 26 15.48 -8.15 1.37
C LEU A 26 14.85 -7.61 0.08
N ALA A 27 13.73 -6.88 0.18
CA ALA A 27 12.92 -6.44 -0.95
C ALA A 27 12.55 -4.95 -0.88
N PRO A 28 13.52 -4.02 -0.81
CA PRO A 28 13.25 -2.59 -0.71
C PRO A 28 12.49 -2.03 -1.92
N ALA A 29 12.63 -2.66 -3.09
CA ALA A 29 11.95 -2.27 -4.33
C ALA A 29 10.42 -2.35 -4.22
N PHE A 30 9.89 -3.35 -3.50
CA PHE A 30 8.45 -3.49 -3.26
C PHE A 30 7.89 -2.27 -2.51
N TRP A 31 8.57 -1.87 -1.43
CA TRP A 31 8.16 -0.73 -0.60
C TRP A 31 8.28 0.59 -1.35
N ARG A 32 9.32 0.76 -2.16
CA ARG A 32 9.46 1.92 -3.05
C ARG A 32 8.33 2.00 -4.07
N ALA A 33 7.95 0.88 -4.68
CA ALA A 33 6.84 0.84 -5.63
C ALA A 33 5.52 1.25 -4.96
N LEU A 34 5.24 0.82 -3.72
CA LEU A 34 4.06 1.26 -2.98
C LEU A 34 4.02 2.79 -2.81
N ILE A 35 5.16 3.40 -2.49
CA ILE A 35 5.29 4.87 -2.37
C ILE A 35 5.04 5.55 -3.72
N GLU A 36 5.66 5.07 -4.79
CA GLU A 36 5.49 5.64 -6.14
C GLU A 36 4.02 5.56 -6.60
N HIS A 37 3.37 4.42 -6.37
CA HIS A 37 1.96 4.24 -6.69
C HIS A 37 1.04 5.13 -5.82
N ALA A 38 1.41 5.38 -4.56
CA ALA A 38 0.65 6.26 -3.67
C ALA A 38 0.76 7.72 -4.12
N ILE A 39 1.96 8.18 -4.49
CA ILE A 39 2.19 9.51 -5.07
C ILE A 39 1.36 9.71 -6.34
N GLN A 40 1.19 8.65 -7.14
CA GLN A 40 0.42 8.69 -8.38
C GLN A 40 -1.09 8.46 -8.17
N GLY A 41 -1.56 8.36 -6.92
CA GLY A 41 -2.98 8.17 -6.60
C GLY A 41 -3.54 6.82 -7.02
N ARG A 42 -2.70 5.83 -7.35
CA ARG A 42 -3.14 4.48 -7.75
C ARG A 42 -3.41 3.58 -6.55
N VAL A 43 -2.74 3.85 -5.42
CA VAL A 43 -3.00 3.16 -4.15
C VAL A 43 -3.17 4.16 -3.01
N LEU A 44 -4.02 3.82 -2.05
CA LEU A 44 -4.25 4.57 -0.80
C LEU A 44 -4.19 3.61 0.38
N SER A 45 -3.85 4.11 1.58
CA SER A 45 -3.93 3.33 2.81
C SER A 45 -5.13 3.75 3.64
N ILE A 46 -5.77 2.80 4.29
CA ILE A 46 -6.69 3.09 5.39
C ILE A 46 -5.83 3.55 6.57
N ASP A 47 -6.09 4.76 7.08
CA ASP A 47 -5.41 5.29 8.28
C ASP A 47 -6.12 4.80 9.55
N ARG A 48 -7.21 5.47 9.94
CA ARG A 48 -8.05 5.06 11.07
C ARG A 48 -9.50 5.34 10.77
N ILE A 49 -10.36 4.36 10.97
CA ILE A 49 -11.81 4.58 10.99
C ILE A 49 -12.16 5.13 12.37
N GLY A 50 -12.53 6.41 12.45
CA GLY A 50 -13.11 6.99 13.65
C GLY A 50 -14.58 6.58 13.79
N MET A 51 -15.03 6.28 15.01
CA MET A 51 -16.46 6.19 15.33
C MET A 51 -16.95 7.60 15.69
N ALA A 52 -18.06 8.01 15.09
CA ALA A 52 -18.80 9.23 15.45
C ALA A 52 -19.70 8.97 16.67
#